data_AF-A0A167LT50-F1
#
_entry.id   AF-A0A167LT50-F1
#
_cell.length_a   1.000
_cell.length_b   1.000
_cell.length_c   1.000
_cell.angle_alpha   90.00
_cell.angle_beta   90.00
_cell.angle_gamma   90.00
#
_symmetry.space_group_name_H-M   'P 1'
#
loop_
_entity.id
_entity.type
_entity.pdbx_description
1 polymer ?
#
loop_
_entity_poly.entity_id
_entity_poly.type
_entity_poly.pdbx_seq_one_letter_code
_entity_poly.pdbx_strand_id
1 'polypeptide(L)'
;MSLLMFNTIFNLSNVQNALVNSPTERIKMLSLDVVVKVKAKNFVQELMYGETKKCHQAGFYISDRNVRLAQKDTKLCYCEATIFIKQYVNNPEVVLIYMTNDYTNHVPGNTSEIRTLPLPSEVIKIIEDQLKGGSTCRNTRISVLKQIEEWGVGIRKPNYKDIYNRMRKMNNLLYKFHPDENKSLDIWMCEKLPSQNYCIFTGDLSAYSNNAQHFAFGFQSLSQMMLTRISQLFCLDATYNISARNIEILYLLVTHYPDTGKGFPVTYMITNDHH
;
A
#
# COMPACT_ATOMS: atom_id res chain seq x y z
N MET A 1 7.98 -26.34 -7.28
CA MET A 1 8.54 -24.97 -7.39
C MET A 1 7.45 -24.09 -7.99
N SER A 2 6.69 -23.37 -7.16
CA SER A 2 5.50 -22.62 -7.60
C SER A 2 5.92 -21.34 -8.32
N LEU A 3 5.66 -21.27 -9.62
CA LEU A 3 5.75 -20.04 -10.40
C LEU A 3 4.74 -19.03 -9.83
N LEU A 4 5.23 -17.94 -9.25
CA LEU A 4 4.43 -16.77 -8.89
C LEU A 4 3.83 -16.21 -10.19
N MET A 5 2.54 -16.45 -10.39
CA MET A 5 1.77 -15.79 -11.45
C MET A 5 1.65 -14.31 -11.10
N PHE A 6 2.46 -13.49 -11.75
CA PHE A 6 2.23 -12.05 -11.81
C PHE A 6 0.85 -11.82 -12.44
N ASN A 7 -0.02 -11.05 -11.78
CA ASN A 7 -1.26 -10.56 -12.38
C ASN A 7 -0.93 -9.48 -13.41
N THR A 8 -0.45 -9.90 -14.57
CA THR A 8 -0.15 -9.00 -15.70
C THR A 8 -1.46 -8.47 -16.27
N ILE A 9 -1.57 -7.15 -16.37
CA ILE A 9 -2.75 -6.48 -16.92
C ILE A 9 -2.56 -6.37 -18.42
N PHE A 10 -3.24 -7.23 -19.15
CA PHE A 10 -3.21 -7.28 -20.60
C PHE A 10 -4.23 -6.29 -21.18
N ASN A 11 -3.75 -5.15 -21.69
CA ASN A 11 -4.47 -4.39 -22.72
C ASN A 11 -3.84 -4.72 -24.09
N LEU A 12 -4.51 -4.41 -25.21
CA LEU A 12 -4.03 -4.80 -26.54
C LEU A 12 -2.60 -4.28 -26.83
N SER A 13 -2.27 -3.07 -26.33
CA SER A 13 -0.95 -2.46 -26.40
C SER A 13 0.12 -3.23 -25.60
N ASN A 14 -0.20 -3.73 -24.41
CA ASN A 14 0.68 -4.52 -23.56
C ASN A 14 0.83 -5.94 -24.11
N VAL A 15 -0.21 -6.49 -24.74
CA VAL A 15 -0.16 -7.79 -25.43
C VAL A 15 0.74 -7.70 -26.65
N GLN A 16 0.61 -6.65 -27.47
CA GLN A 16 1.54 -6.38 -28.58
C GLN A 16 3.00 -6.29 -28.10
N ASN A 17 3.27 -5.51 -27.05
CA ASN A 17 4.62 -5.36 -26.52
C ASN A 17 5.17 -6.63 -25.85
N ALA A 18 4.33 -7.43 -25.17
CA ALA A 18 4.72 -8.71 -24.59
C ALA A 18 5.02 -9.76 -25.67
N LEU A 19 4.28 -9.73 -26.79
CA LEU A 19 4.48 -10.61 -27.93
C LEU A 19 5.72 -10.25 -28.75
N VAL A 20 6.07 -8.95 -28.86
CA VAL A 20 7.29 -8.47 -29.53
C VAL A 20 8.58 -8.88 -28.81
N ASN A 21 8.53 -9.03 -27.47
CA ASN A 21 9.68 -9.43 -26.65
C ASN A 21 9.74 -10.94 -26.36
N SER A 22 8.86 -11.73 -26.95
CA SER A 22 8.86 -13.19 -26.83
C SER A 22 9.92 -13.79 -27.77
N PRO A 23 10.75 -14.76 -27.33
CA PRO A 23 11.82 -15.36 -28.13
C PRO A 23 11.31 -16.28 -29.27
N THR A 24 10.04 -16.18 -29.65
CA THR A 24 9.44 -17.00 -30.71
C THR A 24 9.58 -16.27 -32.04
N GLU A 25 10.46 -16.79 -32.90
CA GLU A 25 10.86 -16.31 -34.24
C GLU A 25 9.73 -16.09 -35.27
N ARG A 26 8.45 -16.15 -34.89
CA ARG A 26 7.33 -16.12 -35.84
C ARG A 26 6.11 -15.28 -35.43
N ILE A 27 6.16 -14.48 -34.36
CA ILE A 27 5.03 -13.62 -34.03
C ILE A 27 5.01 -12.40 -34.95
N LYS A 28 4.11 -12.40 -35.94
CA LYS A 28 3.81 -11.22 -36.77
C LYS A 28 2.89 -10.28 -36.01
N MET A 29 3.28 -9.01 -36.01
CA MET A 29 2.59 -7.86 -35.43
C MET A 29 1.11 -7.82 -35.85
N LEU A 30 0.17 -7.78 -34.89
CA LEU A 30 -1.21 -7.42 -35.18
C LEU A 30 -1.34 -5.90 -35.13
N SER A 31 -1.51 -5.28 -36.30
CA SER A 31 -1.92 -3.87 -36.43
C SER A 31 -3.29 -3.65 -35.78
N LEU A 32 -3.47 -2.49 -35.16
CA LEU A 32 -4.64 -2.08 -34.37
C LEU A 32 -5.98 -2.15 -35.13
N ASP A 33 -5.98 -2.26 -36.46
CA ASP A 33 -7.20 -2.17 -37.29
C ASP A 33 -7.49 -3.40 -38.16
N VAL A 34 -6.92 -4.58 -37.87
CA VAL A 34 -7.15 -5.76 -38.71
C VAL A 34 -8.39 -6.55 -38.27
N VAL A 35 -9.52 -6.35 -38.96
CA VAL A 35 -10.62 -7.31 -38.99
C VAL A 35 -10.17 -8.53 -39.79
N VAL A 36 -9.77 -9.61 -39.11
CA VAL A 36 -9.47 -10.88 -39.76
C VAL A 36 -10.79 -11.59 -40.09
N LYS A 37 -11.27 -11.44 -41.33
CA LYS A 37 -12.34 -12.29 -41.85
C LYS A 37 -11.80 -13.70 -42.10
N VAL A 38 -12.04 -14.63 -41.18
CA VAL A 38 -11.80 -16.05 -41.41
C VAL A 38 -13.07 -16.68 -41.99
N LYS A 39 -12.95 -17.29 -43.17
CA LYS A 39 -14.05 -18.03 -43.82
C LYS A 39 -14.58 -19.10 -42.87
N ALA A 40 -15.87 -19.03 -42.56
CA ALA A 40 -16.59 -20.10 -41.90
C ALA A 40 -16.53 -21.36 -42.77
N LYS A 41 -15.75 -22.34 -42.35
CA LYS A 41 -15.95 -23.74 -42.71
C LYS A 41 -16.27 -24.49 -41.43
N ASN A 42 -17.49 -25.03 -41.40
CA ASN A 42 -18.03 -25.92 -40.39
C ASN A 42 -16.97 -26.88 -39.86
N PHE A 43 -16.51 -26.67 -38.64
CA PHE A 43 -15.86 -27.71 -37.86
C PHE A 43 -16.27 -27.51 -36.40
N VAL A 44 -16.81 -28.56 -35.81
CA VAL A 44 -16.80 -28.75 -34.36
C VAL A 44 -15.32 -28.77 -33.98
N GLN A 45 -14.77 -27.60 -33.65
CA GLN A 45 -13.35 -27.42 -33.41
C GLN A 45 -13.11 -27.67 -31.93
N GLU A 46 -12.54 -28.84 -31.61
CA GLU A 46 -12.13 -29.17 -30.25
C GLU A 46 -11.15 -28.09 -29.77
N LEU A 47 -11.53 -27.46 -28.66
CA LEU A 47 -10.78 -26.39 -28.03
C LEU A 47 -9.74 -27.04 -27.11
N MET A 48 -8.45 -26.77 -27.35
CA MET A 48 -7.38 -27.17 -26.41
C MET A 48 -7.48 -26.32 -25.14
N TYR A 49 -7.66 -25.01 -25.33
CA TYR A 49 -7.66 -24.03 -24.26
C TYR A 49 -8.58 -22.87 -24.61
N GLY A 50 -9.39 -22.45 -23.63
CA GLY A 50 -10.31 -21.35 -23.76
C GLY A 50 -10.37 -20.57 -22.47
N GLU A 51 -10.04 -19.28 -22.54
CA GLU A 51 -10.18 -18.39 -21.42
C GLU A 51 -10.90 -17.10 -21.83
N THR A 52 -11.74 -16.61 -20.93
CA THR A 52 -12.46 -15.36 -21.11
C THR A 52 -12.09 -14.44 -19.95
N LYS A 53 -11.62 -13.23 -20.26
CA LYS A 53 -11.25 -12.21 -19.29
C LYS A 53 -12.13 -10.98 -19.49
N LYS A 54 -12.85 -10.58 -18.45
CA LYS A 54 -13.62 -9.33 -18.42
C LYS A 54 -12.74 -8.16 -17.99
N CYS A 55 -13.16 -6.94 -18.32
CA CYS A 55 -12.56 -5.73 -17.78
C CYS A 55 -12.54 -5.74 -16.24
N HIS A 56 -11.49 -5.18 -15.64
CA HIS A 56 -11.39 -5.02 -14.18
C HIS A 56 -12.45 -4.08 -13.59
N GLN A 57 -13.09 -3.24 -14.42
CA GLN A 57 -14.23 -2.41 -14.04
C GLN A 57 -15.58 -3.00 -14.45
N ALA A 58 -15.60 -4.28 -14.85
CA ALA A 58 -16.83 -4.97 -15.19
C ALA A 58 -17.73 -5.16 -13.97
N GLY A 59 -19.03 -4.98 -14.16
CA GLY A 59 -20.03 -5.06 -13.11
C GLY A 59 -20.24 -3.72 -12.39
N PHE A 60 -20.85 -3.81 -11.21
CA PHE A 60 -21.26 -2.63 -10.46
C PHE A 60 -21.11 -2.84 -8.97
N TYR A 61 -20.93 -1.73 -8.27
CA TYR A 61 -20.90 -1.72 -6.82
C TYR A 61 -22.03 -0.83 -6.31
N ILE A 62 -23.02 -1.43 -5.63
CA ILE A 62 -24.00 -0.69 -4.85
C ILE A 62 -23.38 -0.47 -3.47
N SER A 63 -23.07 0.78 -3.15
CA SER A 63 -22.62 1.15 -1.80
C SER A 63 -23.77 0.99 -0.82
N ASP A 64 -23.53 0.28 0.28
CA ASP A 64 -24.40 0.34 1.46
C ASP A 64 -24.11 1.66 2.19
N ARG A 65 -24.90 2.70 1.88
CA ARG A 65 -24.58 4.12 2.16
C ARG A 65 -24.55 4.50 3.64
N ASN A 66 -24.87 3.59 4.55
CA ASN A 66 -25.16 3.95 5.94
C ASN A 66 -23.94 4.18 6.85
N VAL A 67 -22.68 4.03 6.38
CA VAL A 67 -21.54 3.95 7.32
C VAL A 67 -20.29 4.82 6.99
N ARG A 68 -20.12 5.44 5.81
CA ARG A 68 -18.84 6.15 5.50
C ARG A 68 -18.99 7.47 4.72
N LEU A 69 -18.62 8.58 5.35
CA LEU A 69 -18.62 9.96 4.81
C LEU A 69 -17.64 10.21 3.64
N ALA A 70 -16.68 9.31 3.39
CA ALA A 70 -15.71 9.45 2.30
C ALA A 70 -15.43 8.09 1.66
N GLN A 71 -16.34 7.65 0.79
CA GLN A 71 -16.14 6.46 -0.02
C GLN A 71 -15.48 6.86 -1.35
N LYS A 72 -14.39 6.18 -1.73
CA LYS A 72 -13.79 6.36 -3.06
C LYS A 72 -14.80 5.98 -4.13
N ASP A 73 -14.77 6.68 -5.27
CA ASP A 73 -15.53 6.31 -6.47
C ASP A 73 -15.38 4.81 -6.76
N THR A 74 -16.49 4.19 -7.13
CA THR A 74 -16.56 2.74 -7.32
C THR A 74 -15.57 2.30 -8.38
N LYS A 75 -14.84 1.20 -8.11
CA LYS A 75 -13.91 0.63 -9.08
C LYS A 75 -14.59 0.06 -10.33
N LEU A 76 -15.91 -0.12 -10.27
CA LEU A 76 -16.71 -0.79 -11.30
C LEU A 76 -17.63 0.24 -11.97
N CYS A 77 -17.68 0.22 -13.29
CA CYS A 77 -18.39 1.20 -14.13
C CYS A 77 -19.25 0.53 -15.22
N TYR A 78 -19.61 -0.74 -15.03
CA TYR A 78 -20.34 -1.54 -16.03
C TYR A 78 -19.59 -1.66 -17.37
N CYS A 79 -18.26 -1.73 -17.35
CA CYS A 79 -17.53 -1.99 -18.59
C CYS A 79 -17.82 -3.42 -19.09
N GLU A 80 -18.27 -3.53 -20.33
CA GLU A 80 -18.60 -4.82 -20.97
C GLU A 80 -17.45 -5.40 -21.78
N ALA A 81 -16.31 -4.70 -21.84
CA ALA A 81 -15.13 -5.14 -22.57
C ALA A 81 -14.69 -6.51 -22.08
N THR A 82 -14.58 -7.44 -23.03
CA THR A 82 -14.27 -8.85 -22.78
C THR A 82 -13.33 -9.36 -23.84
N ILE A 83 -12.22 -9.95 -23.38
CA ILE A 83 -11.19 -10.60 -24.19
C ILE A 83 -11.38 -12.11 -24.13
N PHE A 84 -11.31 -12.74 -25.28
CA PHE A 84 -11.27 -14.20 -25.45
C PHE A 84 -9.88 -14.62 -25.89
N ILE A 85 -9.37 -15.66 -25.26
CA ILE A 85 -8.11 -16.33 -25.59
C ILE A 85 -8.49 -17.77 -25.93
N LYS A 86 -8.26 -18.18 -27.17
CA LYS A 86 -8.62 -19.51 -27.65
C LYS A 86 -7.44 -20.18 -28.36
N GLN A 87 -7.24 -21.46 -28.09
CA GLN A 87 -6.29 -22.32 -28.78
C GLN A 87 -7.02 -23.59 -29.22
N TYR A 88 -6.82 -24.00 -30.47
CA TYR A 88 -7.57 -25.10 -31.06
C TYR A 88 -6.67 -26.32 -31.26
N VAL A 89 -7.24 -27.52 -31.13
CA VAL A 89 -6.49 -28.79 -31.30
C VAL A 89 -5.87 -28.90 -32.69
N ASN A 90 -6.58 -28.44 -33.70
CA ASN A 90 -6.15 -28.48 -35.10
C ASN A 90 -5.09 -27.42 -35.45
N ASN A 91 -4.83 -26.46 -34.56
CA ASN A 91 -3.80 -25.46 -34.75
C ASN A 91 -3.20 -25.08 -33.39
N PRO A 92 -2.45 -25.99 -32.76
CA PRO A 92 -1.94 -25.80 -31.41
C PRO A 92 -0.84 -24.73 -31.36
N GLU A 93 -0.25 -24.35 -32.49
CA GLU A 93 0.78 -23.30 -32.54
C GLU A 93 0.19 -21.88 -32.52
N VAL A 94 -1.13 -21.73 -32.71
CA VAL A 94 -1.79 -20.43 -32.81
C VAL A 94 -2.75 -20.19 -31.66
N VAL A 95 -2.54 -19.09 -30.96
CA VAL A 95 -3.47 -18.55 -29.95
C VAL A 95 -4.23 -17.38 -30.56
N LEU A 96 -5.56 -17.50 -30.59
CA LEU A 96 -6.46 -16.45 -31.03
C LEU A 96 -6.81 -15.56 -29.82
N ILE A 97 -6.47 -14.27 -29.91
CA ILE A 97 -6.87 -13.26 -28.94
C ILE A 97 -7.79 -12.27 -29.65
N TYR A 98 -9.02 -12.13 -29.18
CA TYR A 98 -9.96 -11.15 -29.73
C TYR A 98 -10.84 -10.53 -28.65
N MET A 99 -11.25 -9.29 -28.89
CA MET A 99 -12.15 -8.54 -28.02
C MET A 99 -13.53 -8.49 -28.66
N THR A 100 -14.58 -8.65 -27.87
CA THR A 100 -15.97 -8.67 -28.38
C THR A 100 -16.66 -7.31 -28.25
N ASN A 101 -16.39 -6.62 -27.16
CA ASN A 101 -16.90 -5.28 -26.87
C ASN A 101 -15.71 -4.36 -26.59
N ASP A 102 -15.79 -3.13 -27.09
CA ASP A 102 -14.83 -2.09 -26.75
C ASP A 102 -15.04 -1.59 -25.30
N TYR A 103 -14.09 -0.83 -24.78
CA TYR A 103 -14.20 -0.22 -23.46
C TYR A 103 -15.31 0.82 -23.43
N THR A 104 -16.26 0.62 -22.52
CA THR A 104 -17.32 1.58 -22.23
C THR A 104 -17.11 2.16 -20.84
N ASN A 105 -17.51 3.43 -20.65
CA ASN A 105 -17.54 4.12 -19.35
C ASN A 105 -16.18 4.36 -18.67
N HIS A 106 -15.05 3.97 -19.29
CA HIS A 106 -13.71 4.36 -18.86
C HIS A 106 -12.72 4.39 -20.03
N VAL A 107 -11.59 5.08 -19.84
CA VAL A 107 -10.50 5.16 -20.81
C VAL A 107 -9.30 4.35 -20.29
N PRO A 108 -8.89 3.28 -20.99
CA PRO A 108 -7.70 2.50 -20.67
C PRO A 108 -6.44 3.36 -20.55
N GLY A 109 -5.64 3.14 -19.51
CA GLY A 109 -4.39 3.85 -19.24
C GLY A 109 -4.54 5.16 -18.46
N ASN A 110 -5.77 5.59 -18.11
CA ASN A 110 -5.93 6.80 -17.30
C ASN A 110 -5.34 6.57 -15.89
N THR A 111 -4.73 7.62 -15.32
CA THR A 111 -4.18 7.58 -13.95
C THR A 111 -5.22 7.20 -12.89
N SER A 112 -6.48 7.61 -13.05
CA SER A 112 -7.57 7.23 -12.14
C SER A 112 -7.90 5.73 -12.22
N GLU A 113 -7.89 5.16 -13.42
CA GLU A 113 -8.10 3.74 -13.68
C GLU A 113 -6.91 2.90 -13.18
N ILE A 114 -5.67 3.29 -13.49
CA ILE A 114 -4.47 2.56 -13.03
C ILE A 114 -4.45 2.44 -11.50
N ARG A 115 -5.07 3.36 -10.75
CA ARG A 115 -5.21 3.27 -9.27
C ARG A 115 -6.16 2.18 -8.79
N THR A 116 -7.10 1.70 -9.62
CA THR A 116 -8.04 0.65 -9.23
C THR A 116 -7.41 -0.74 -9.32
N LEU A 117 -6.39 -0.88 -10.18
CA LEU A 117 -5.65 -2.10 -10.44
C LEU A 117 -4.79 -2.53 -9.24
N PRO A 118 -4.71 -3.83 -8.91
CA PRO A 118 -3.85 -4.30 -7.84
C PRO A 118 -2.37 -4.09 -8.17
N LEU A 119 -1.55 -3.86 -7.14
CA LEU A 119 -0.09 -3.99 -7.29
C LEU A 119 0.27 -5.48 -7.40
N PRO A 120 1.34 -5.83 -8.15
CA PRO A 120 1.92 -7.17 -8.08
C PRO A 120 2.30 -7.55 -6.65
N SER A 121 2.20 -8.83 -6.31
CA SER A 121 2.52 -9.36 -4.98
C SER A 121 3.96 -9.07 -4.56
N GLU A 122 4.89 -9.13 -5.51
CA GLU A 122 6.31 -8.93 -5.32
C GLU A 122 6.58 -7.45 -5.00
N VAL A 123 5.93 -6.54 -5.71
CA VAL A 123 5.99 -5.10 -5.44
C VAL A 123 5.43 -4.78 -4.05
N ILE A 124 4.35 -5.45 -3.65
CA ILE A 124 3.79 -5.31 -2.31
C ILE A 124 4.79 -5.77 -1.25
N LYS A 125 5.44 -6.93 -1.43
CA LYS A 125 6.45 -7.45 -0.50
C LYS A 125 7.62 -6.47 -0.34
N ILE A 126 8.17 -5.96 -1.44
CA ILE A 126 9.29 -4.98 -1.38
C ILE A 126 8.87 -3.72 -0.61
N ILE A 127 7.67 -3.20 -0.86
CA ILE A 127 7.14 -2.05 -0.12
C ILE A 127 7.04 -2.38 1.37
N GLU A 128 6.44 -3.51 1.72
CA GLU A 128 6.19 -3.89 3.11
C GLU A 128 7.50 -4.16 3.86
N ASP A 129 8.50 -4.78 3.24
CA ASP A 129 9.79 -5.05 3.89
C ASP A 129 10.59 -3.76 4.14
N GLN A 130 10.59 -2.82 3.19
CA GLN A 130 11.23 -1.52 3.39
C GLN A 130 10.54 -0.68 4.48
N LEU A 131 9.21 -0.73 4.54
CA LEU A 131 8.45 -0.02 5.57
C LEU A 131 8.68 -0.63 6.96
N LYS A 132 8.81 -1.96 7.08
CA LYS A 132 9.21 -2.62 8.35
C LYS A 132 10.59 -2.16 8.81
N GLY A 133 11.50 -1.93 7.87
CA GLY A 133 12.84 -1.38 8.14
C GLY A 133 12.87 0.11 8.49
N GLY A 134 11.71 0.76 8.65
CA GLY A 134 11.62 2.18 9.04
C GLY A 134 11.79 3.18 7.89
N SER A 135 11.76 2.72 6.63
CA SER A 135 11.85 3.63 5.48
C SER A 135 10.60 4.51 5.36
N THR A 136 10.79 5.78 4.97
CA THR A 136 9.67 6.70 4.74
C THR A 136 8.91 6.33 3.47
N CYS A 137 7.61 6.66 3.40
CA CYS A 137 6.82 6.45 2.18
C CYS A 137 7.48 7.01 0.90
N ARG A 138 8.16 8.17 1.02
CA ARG A 138 8.87 8.80 -0.10
C ARG A 138 10.08 7.98 -0.53
N ASN A 139 10.92 7.56 0.42
CA ASN A 139 12.12 6.79 0.13
C ASN A 139 11.77 5.40 -0.39
N THR A 140 10.77 4.74 0.22
CA THR A 140 10.23 3.48 -0.26
C THR A 140 9.76 3.60 -1.71
N ARG A 141 9.05 4.67 -2.05
CA ARG A 141 8.59 4.89 -3.43
C ARG A 141 9.75 4.98 -4.41
N ILE A 142 10.74 5.79 -4.10
CA ILE A 142 11.89 6.01 -4.99
C ILE A 142 12.66 4.69 -5.18
N SER A 143 12.93 3.98 -4.09
CA SER A 143 13.64 2.70 -4.12
C SER A 143 12.88 1.64 -4.92
N VAL A 144 11.58 1.47 -4.66
CA VAL A 144 10.74 0.50 -5.37
C VAL A 144 10.65 0.83 -6.85
N LEU A 145 10.47 2.11 -7.23
CA LEU A 145 10.40 2.52 -8.62
C LEU A 145 11.69 2.19 -9.39
N LYS A 146 12.86 2.36 -8.73
CA LYS A 146 14.15 2.00 -9.30
C LYS A 146 14.29 0.47 -9.48
N GLN A 147 13.86 -0.31 -8.50
CA GLN A 147 13.96 -1.78 -8.56
C GLN A 147 13.08 -2.39 -9.66
N ILE A 148 11.85 -1.89 -9.82
CA ILE A 148 10.92 -2.45 -10.81
C ILE A 148 11.18 -1.96 -12.24
N GLU A 149 12.06 -0.97 -12.42
CA GLU A 149 12.46 -0.50 -13.75
C GLU A 149 13.15 -1.62 -14.54
N GLU A 150 13.87 -2.50 -13.83
CA GLU A 150 14.55 -3.67 -14.39
C GLU A 150 13.60 -4.81 -14.78
N TRP A 151 12.33 -4.75 -14.36
CA TRP A 151 11.38 -5.86 -14.54
C TRP A 151 10.64 -5.82 -15.89
N GLY A 152 10.94 -4.83 -16.73
CA GLY A 152 10.38 -4.69 -18.07
C GLY A 152 9.07 -3.89 -18.15
N VAL A 153 8.41 -3.98 -19.30
CA VAL A 153 7.20 -3.19 -19.63
C VAL A 153 5.92 -3.84 -19.09
N GLY A 154 4.91 -3.02 -18.78
CA GLY A 154 3.57 -3.49 -18.38
C GLY A 154 3.36 -3.69 -16.88
N ILE A 155 4.37 -3.44 -16.04
CA ILE A 155 4.21 -3.50 -14.57
C ILE A 155 3.58 -2.22 -14.04
N ARG A 156 2.51 -2.37 -13.25
CA ARG A 156 1.87 -1.26 -12.55
C ARG A 156 2.85 -0.64 -11.55
N LYS A 157 3.32 0.58 -11.85
CA LYS A 157 4.17 1.36 -10.95
C LYS A 157 3.37 1.84 -9.73
N PRO A 158 3.87 1.66 -8.49
CA PRO A 158 3.18 2.14 -7.31
C PRO A 158 3.22 3.67 -7.24
N ASN A 159 2.10 4.26 -6.85
CA ASN A 159 2.04 5.68 -6.52
C ASN A 159 2.19 5.89 -5.01
N TYR A 160 2.32 7.15 -4.60
CA TYR A 160 2.44 7.52 -3.19
C TYR A 160 1.26 7.02 -2.34
N LYS A 161 0.04 7.07 -2.87
CA LYS A 161 -1.16 6.64 -2.14
C LYS A 161 -1.18 5.13 -1.92
N ASP A 162 -0.66 4.33 -2.85
CA ASP A 162 -0.51 2.88 -2.66
C ASP A 162 0.40 2.58 -1.47
N ILE A 163 1.57 3.22 -1.43
CA ILE A 163 2.56 3.05 -0.36
C ILE A 163 2.02 3.57 0.97
N TYR A 164 1.39 4.74 0.97
CA TYR A 164 0.76 5.28 2.18
C TYR A 164 -0.33 4.36 2.72
N ASN A 165 -1.19 3.79 1.86
CA ASN A 165 -2.22 2.86 2.32
C ASN A 165 -1.59 1.55 2.85
N ARG A 166 -0.48 1.09 2.27
CA ARG A 166 0.29 -0.05 2.77
C ARG A 166 0.89 0.25 4.14
N MET A 167 1.58 1.38 4.29
CA MET A 167 2.09 1.87 5.56
C MET A 167 0.98 1.96 6.60
N ARG A 168 -0.19 2.52 6.28
CA ARG A 168 -1.30 2.59 7.24
C ARG A 168 -1.80 1.20 7.67
N LYS A 169 -1.92 0.25 6.74
CA LYS A 169 -2.29 -1.13 7.07
C LYS A 169 -1.24 -1.80 7.94
N MET A 170 0.03 -1.60 7.61
CA MET A 170 1.16 -2.12 8.38
C MET A 170 1.25 -1.50 9.77
N ASN A 171 0.99 -0.20 9.91
CA ASN A 171 1.02 0.45 11.22
C ASN A 171 -0.01 -0.19 12.16
N ASN A 172 -1.19 -0.55 11.64
CA ASN A 172 -2.16 -1.32 12.43
C ASN A 172 -1.66 -2.72 12.80
N LEU A 173 -0.80 -3.35 11.99
CA LEU A 173 -0.25 -4.67 12.30
C LEU A 173 0.97 -4.59 13.25
N LEU A 174 1.77 -3.53 13.13
CA LEU A 174 3.04 -3.38 13.84
C LEU A 174 2.89 -2.66 15.17
N TYR A 175 1.95 -1.73 15.28
CA TYR A 175 1.82 -0.85 16.44
C TYR A 175 0.52 -1.03 17.22
N LYS A 176 -0.51 -1.68 16.64
CA LYS A 176 -1.77 -1.98 17.34
C LYS A 176 -1.84 -3.46 17.69
N PHE A 177 -1.48 -3.78 18.93
CA PHE A 177 -1.43 -5.15 19.44
C PHE A 177 -2.78 -5.67 19.96
N HIS A 178 -3.75 -4.78 20.18
CA HIS A 178 -5.06 -5.12 20.71
C HIS A 178 -6.17 -4.21 20.09
N PRO A 179 -7.42 -4.69 19.90
CA PRO A 179 -8.52 -3.85 19.38
C PRO A 179 -8.78 -2.58 20.20
N ASP A 180 -8.71 -2.70 21.52
CA ASP A 180 -8.64 -1.59 22.48
C ASP A 180 -7.27 -0.89 22.42
N GLU A 181 -7.31 0.42 22.22
CA GLU A 181 -6.12 1.27 22.11
C GLU A 181 -5.37 1.40 23.44
N ASN A 182 -6.08 1.43 24.58
CA ASN A 182 -5.43 1.53 25.90
C ASN A 182 -4.61 0.28 26.17
N LYS A 183 -5.16 -0.91 25.90
CA LYS A 183 -4.40 -2.16 26.02
C LYS A 183 -3.21 -2.24 25.07
N SER A 184 -3.32 -1.67 23.86
CA SER A 184 -2.17 -1.58 22.95
C SER A 184 -1.07 -0.67 23.50
N LEU A 185 -1.46 0.42 24.15
CA LEU A 185 -0.57 1.36 24.80
C LEU A 185 0.15 0.72 26.00
N ASP A 186 -0.58 -0.03 26.82
CA ASP A 186 -0.01 -0.79 27.94
C ASP A 186 1.05 -1.79 27.46
N ILE A 187 0.78 -2.53 26.36
CA ILE A 187 1.76 -3.45 25.75
C ILE A 187 3.01 -2.69 25.30
N TRP A 188 2.86 -1.47 24.74
CA TRP A 188 4.02 -0.64 24.37
C TRP A 188 4.84 -0.25 25.60
N MET A 189 4.19 0.26 26.65
CA MET A 189 4.86 0.79 27.84
C MET A 189 5.47 -0.30 28.72
N CYS A 190 4.81 -1.44 28.87
CA CYS A 190 5.23 -2.50 29.78
C CYS A 190 6.10 -3.57 29.12
N GLU A 191 5.97 -3.80 27.81
CA GLU A 191 6.68 -4.89 27.13
C GLU A 191 7.62 -4.39 26.04
N LYS A 192 7.10 -3.67 25.04
CA LYS A 192 7.87 -3.39 23.81
C LYS A 192 9.00 -2.39 24.04
N LEU A 193 8.71 -1.22 24.63
CA LEU A 193 9.74 -0.21 24.87
C LEU A 193 10.80 -0.71 25.86
N PRO A 194 10.45 -1.34 27.00
CA PRO A 194 11.45 -1.95 27.89
C PRO A 194 12.32 -3.00 27.20
N SER A 195 11.73 -3.86 26.35
CA SER A 195 12.50 -4.87 25.59
C SER A 195 13.52 -4.25 24.61
N GLN A 196 13.34 -2.97 24.27
CA GLN A 196 14.25 -2.20 23.42
C GLN A 196 15.19 -1.28 24.21
N ASN A 197 15.31 -1.48 25.53
CA ASN A 197 16.12 -0.67 26.44
C ASN A 197 15.71 0.81 26.50
N TYR A 198 14.44 1.12 26.27
CA TYR A 198 13.92 2.45 26.60
C TYR A 198 13.66 2.54 28.11
N CYS A 199 14.00 3.69 28.68
CA CYS A 199 13.58 4.05 30.02
C CYS A 199 12.17 4.62 29.98
N ILE A 200 11.31 4.11 30.86
CA ILE A 200 9.90 4.51 30.98
C ILE A 200 9.72 5.23 32.30
N PHE A 201 8.95 6.31 32.26
CA PHE A 201 8.60 7.13 33.42
C PHE A 201 7.08 7.12 33.54
N THR A 202 6.57 7.04 34.75
CA THR A 202 5.14 7.21 35.03
C THR A 202 4.96 8.39 35.96
N GLY A 203 3.99 9.24 35.66
CA GLY A 203 3.62 10.38 36.48
C GLY A 203 2.61 9.93 37.53
N ASP A 204 2.91 10.18 38.81
CA ASP A 204 1.93 10.05 39.87
C ASP A 204 0.98 11.25 39.84
N LEU A 205 -0.24 11.01 39.38
CA LEU A 205 -1.28 12.03 39.25
C LEU A 205 -2.20 12.10 40.47
N SER A 206 -2.01 11.24 41.49
CA SER A 206 -2.88 11.16 42.66
C SER A 206 -2.93 12.45 43.48
N ALA A 207 -1.87 13.27 43.39
CA ALA A 207 -1.80 14.58 44.03
C ALA A 207 -2.66 15.67 43.32
N TYR A 208 -3.04 15.44 42.07
CA TYR A 208 -3.68 16.46 41.20
C TYR A 208 -5.08 16.05 40.72
N SER A 209 -5.36 14.75 40.62
CA SER A 209 -6.67 14.23 40.22
C SER A 209 -7.02 12.92 40.90
N ASN A 210 -8.27 12.82 41.36
CA ASN A 210 -8.85 11.58 41.88
C ASN A 210 -9.41 10.66 40.77
N ASN A 211 -9.32 11.08 39.51
CA ASN A 211 -9.83 10.29 38.40
C ASN A 211 -8.78 9.27 37.96
N ALA A 212 -9.04 8.00 38.31
CA ALA A 212 -8.21 6.85 37.97
C ALA A 212 -8.03 6.59 36.46
N GLN A 213 -8.73 7.34 35.59
CA GLN A 213 -8.54 7.29 34.15
C GLN A 213 -7.41 8.20 33.64
N HIS A 214 -6.92 9.15 34.45
CA HIS A 214 -5.79 9.96 34.05
C HIS A 214 -4.49 9.17 34.12
N PHE A 215 -3.62 9.40 33.13
CA PHE A 215 -2.30 8.80 33.09
C PHE A 215 -1.25 9.81 32.66
N ALA A 216 -0.16 9.82 33.43
CA ALA A 216 1.18 10.30 33.15
C ALA A 216 2.11 9.21 32.62
N PHE A 217 2.59 9.19 31.38
CA PHE A 217 3.80 8.40 31.11
C PHE A 217 4.71 9.04 30.07
N GLY A 218 6.00 8.74 30.17
CA GLY A 218 7.00 9.17 29.22
C GLY A 218 8.05 8.11 28.97
N PHE A 219 8.83 8.30 27.90
CA PHE A 219 9.89 7.37 27.53
C PHE A 219 11.07 8.07 26.87
N GLN A 220 12.24 7.46 27.03
CA GLN A 220 13.52 7.90 26.48
C GLN A 220 14.37 6.70 26.07
N SER A 221 15.04 6.80 24.94
CA SER A 221 16.13 5.87 24.59
C SER A 221 17.41 6.23 25.36
N LEU A 222 18.35 5.28 25.46
CA LEU A 222 19.65 5.51 26.11
C LEU A 222 20.41 6.71 25.52
N SER A 223 20.40 6.89 24.21
CA SER A 223 21.06 8.03 23.55
C SER A 223 20.41 9.36 23.94
N GLN A 224 19.08 9.38 24.05
CA GLN A 224 18.35 10.57 24.50
C GLN A 224 18.63 10.90 25.96
N MET A 225 18.77 9.90 26.82
CA MET A 225 19.16 10.12 28.23
C MET A 225 20.55 10.74 28.34
N MET A 226 21.52 10.26 27.55
CA MET A 226 22.87 10.83 27.56
C MET A 226 22.86 12.30 27.16
N LEU A 227 22.10 12.66 26.13
CA LEU A 227 21.91 14.05 25.73
C LEU A 227 21.19 14.88 26.79
N THR A 228 20.16 14.32 27.43
CA THR A 228 19.43 15.00 28.52
C THR A 228 20.38 15.39 29.66
N ARG A 229 21.31 14.52 30.04
CA ARG A 229 22.26 14.76 31.15
C ARG A 229 23.23 15.92 30.90
N ILE A 230 23.63 16.12 29.65
CA ILE A 230 24.61 17.16 29.28
C ILE A 230 23.94 18.46 28.81
N SER A 231 22.62 18.44 28.61
CA SER A 231 21.86 19.59 28.14
C SER A 231 21.61 20.58 29.26
N GLN A 232 21.85 21.87 28.98
CA GLN A 232 21.61 22.95 29.93
C GLN A 232 20.27 23.67 29.70
N LEU A 233 19.72 23.57 28.50
CA LEU A 233 18.51 24.27 28.07
C LEU A 233 17.56 23.29 27.41
N PHE A 234 16.28 23.42 27.74
CA PHE A 234 15.22 22.62 27.16
C PHE A 234 14.07 23.50 26.71
N CYS A 235 13.44 23.11 25.61
CA CYS A 235 12.16 23.62 25.15
C CYS A 235 11.12 22.50 25.30
N LEU A 236 9.94 22.86 25.80
CA LEU A 236 8.80 21.97 25.84
C LEU A 236 7.88 22.30 24.66
N ASP A 237 7.56 21.31 23.86
CA ASP A 237 6.57 21.41 22.77
C ASP A 237 5.40 20.47 23.06
N ALA A 238 4.20 20.84 22.60
CA ALA A 238 2.97 20.09 22.84
C ALA A 238 2.22 19.85 21.54
N THR A 239 1.96 18.58 21.24
CA THR A 239 1.17 18.15 20.08
C THR A 239 -0.18 17.60 20.54
N TYR A 240 -1.25 18.22 20.08
CA TYR A 240 -2.64 17.82 20.32
C TYR A 240 -3.15 16.90 19.20
N ASN A 241 -4.29 16.23 19.42
CA ASN A 241 -4.97 15.38 18.43
C ASN A 241 -4.11 14.20 17.94
N ILE A 242 -3.35 13.57 18.84
CA ILE A 242 -2.50 12.42 18.51
C ILE A 242 -3.27 11.09 18.44
N SER A 243 -4.51 11.07 18.92
CA SER A 243 -5.38 9.89 18.97
C SER A 243 -6.75 10.21 18.34
N ALA A 244 -7.57 9.18 18.12
CA ALA A 244 -8.95 9.38 17.67
C ALA A 244 -9.87 10.00 18.73
N ARG A 245 -9.48 9.94 20.02
CA ARG A 245 -10.25 10.48 21.15
C ARG A 245 -10.02 11.98 21.35
N ASN A 246 -8.93 12.53 20.83
CA ASN A 246 -8.54 13.95 20.96
C ASN A 246 -8.40 14.43 22.41
N ILE A 247 -8.21 13.52 23.37
CA ILE A 247 -7.99 13.85 24.80
C ILE A 247 -6.52 13.68 25.20
N GLU A 248 -5.74 12.92 24.44
CA GLU A 248 -4.32 12.74 24.73
C GLU A 248 -3.48 13.87 24.11
N ILE A 249 -2.50 14.35 24.87
CA ILE A 249 -1.47 15.31 24.48
C ILE A 249 -0.12 14.60 24.47
N LEU A 250 0.68 14.83 23.43
CA LEU A 250 2.10 14.45 23.39
C LEU A 250 2.95 15.68 23.70
N TYR A 251 3.64 15.65 24.83
CA TYR A 251 4.70 16.59 25.15
C TYR A 251 6.05 16.06 24.67
N LEU A 252 6.85 16.97 24.11
CA LEU A 252 8.19 16.72 23.63
C LEU A 252 9.16 17.64 24.34
N LEU A 253 10.12 17.06 25.06
CA LEU A 253 11.25 17.83 25.58
C LEU A 253 12.34 17.85 24.52
N VAL A 254 12.74 19.04 24.08
CA VAL A 254 13.70 19.25 23.01
C VAL A 254 14.91 20.01 23.54
N THR A 255 16.10 19.55 23.19
CA THR A 255 17.37 20.23 23.50
C THR A 255 18.13 20.60 22.23
N HIS A 256 19.12 21.45 22.36
CA HIS A 256 20.08 21.74 21.29
C HIS A 256 21.06 20.57 21.11
N TYR A 257 21.11 19.98 19.91
CA TYR A 257 22.05 18.91 19.61
C TYR A 257 23.47 19.47 19.36
N PRO A 258 24.51 19.03 20.10
CA PRO A 258 25.84 19.65 20.05
C PRO A 258 26.46 19.72 18.65
N ASP A 259 26.37 18.64 17.86
CA ASP A 259 27.10 18.57 16.58
C ASP A 259 26.39 19.28 15.42
N THR A 260 25.06 19.39 15.46
CA THR A 260 24.26 19.87 14.33
C THR A 260 23.63 21.23 14.58
N GLY A 261 23.60 21.68 15.82
CA GLY A 261 22.92 22.90 16.25
C GLY A 261 21.40 22.86 16.17
N LYS A 262 20.80 21.71 15.82
CA LYS A 262 19.35 21.56 15.64
C LYS A 262 18.66 21.12 16.92
N GLY A 263 17.38 21.45 17.05
CA GLY A 263 16.53 20.90 18.09
C GLY A 263 16.43 19.37 17.95
N PHE A 264 16.69 18.66 19.04
CA PHE A 264 16.61 17.21 19.12
C PHE A 264 15.71 16.78 20.28
N PRO A 265 14.69 15.93 20.02
CA PRO A 265 13.81 15.45 21.07
C PRO A 265 14.53 14.47 21.98
N VAL A 266 14.55 14.78 23.26
CA VAL A 266 15.18 13.96 24.30
C VAL A 266 14.17 13.25 25.19
N THR A 267 12.91 13.67 25.23
CA THR A 267 11.86 13.00 26.01
C THR A 267 10.54 13.09 25.30
N TYR A 268 9.80 11.99 25.28
CA TYR A 268 8.39 11.96 24.90
C TYR A 268 7.56 11.71 26.15
N MET A 269 6.49 12.46 26.33
CA MET A 269 5.51 12.24 27.40
C MET A 269 4.11 12.31 26.82
N ILE A 270 3.27 11.33 27.13
CA ILE A 270 1.87 11.29 26.73
C ILE A 270 1.04 11.38 28.00
N THR A 271 0.06 12.28 27.98
CA THR A 271 -0.89 12.47 29.06
C THR A 271 -2.29 12.70 28.51
N ASN A 272 -3.32 12.30 29.26
CA ASN A 272 -4.70 12.76 29.05
C ASN A 272 -5.17 13.69 30.18
N ASP A 273 -4.23 14.15 31.01
CA ASP A 273 -4.45 15.25 31.93
C ASP A 273 -4.14 16.56 31.22
N HIS A 274 -5.13 17.45 31.20
CA HIS A 274 -5.06 18.75 30.52
C HIS A 274 -4.77 19.90 31.50
N HIS A 275 -4.61 19.61 32.79
CA HIS A 275 -4.52 20.59 33.87
C HIS A 275 -3.10 20.75 34.41
#